data_AF-A0A2M8DHN8-F1
#
_entry.id   AF-A0A2M8DHN8-F1
#
_cell.length_a   1.000
_cell.length_b   1.000
_cell.length_c   1.000
_cell.angle_alpha   90.00
_cell.angle_beta   90.00
_cell.angle_gamma   90.00
#
_symmetry.space_group_name_H-M   'P 1'
#
loop_
_entity.id
_entity.type
_entity.pdbx_description
1 polymer ?
#
loop_
_entity_poly.entity_id
_entity_poly.type
_entity_poly.pdbx_seq_one_letter_code
_entity_poly.pdbx_strand_id
1 'polypeptide(L)' 'MFDGKTLLITGGTGSFGNAVLRRFLNTDIKEIRIFSRDE' A
#
# COMPACT_ATOMS: atom_id res chain seq x y z
N MET A 1 3.36 15.57 -1.05
CA MET A 1 2.65 15.15 -2.30
C MET A 1 1.57 14.13 -1.99
N PHE A 2 1.78 13.24 -1.01
CA PHE A 2 0.82 12.22 -0.60
C PHE A 2 0.14 12.52 0.75
N ASP A 3 0.44 13.67 1.34
CA ASP A 3 -0.25 14.16 2.53
C ASP A 3 -1.78 14.15 2.35
N GLY A 4 -2.45 13.55 3.33
CA GLY A 4 -3.89 13.32 3.33
C GLY A 4 -4.42 12.31 2.29
N LYS A 5 -3.57 11.69 1.46
CA LYS A 5 -4.00 10.72 0.44
C LYS A 5 -4.10 9.31 1.00
N THR A 6 -5.01 8.52 0.41
CA THR A 6 -5.18 7.09 0.70
C THR A 6 -4.79 6.27 -0.54
N LEU A 7 -3.97 5.24 -0.36
CA LEU A 7 -3.58 4.28 -1.41
C LEU A 7 -4.30 2.95 -1.19
N LEU A 8 -4.93 2.40 -2.23
CA LEU A 8 -5.50 1.06 -2.25
C LEU A 8 -4.62 0.13 -3.11
N ILE A 9 -4.12 -0.95 -2.52
CA ILE A 9 -3.36 -1.99 -3.20
C ILE A 9 -4.23 -3.25 -3.28
N THR A 10 -4.62 -3.66 -4.48
CA THR A 10 -5.31 -4.94 -4.72
C THR A 10 -4.30 -6.05 -5.00
N GLY A 11 -4.54 -7.27 -4.50
CA GLY A 11 -3.59 -8.38 -4.59
C GLY A 11 -2.29 -8.12 -3.83
N GLY A 12 -2.34 -7.29 -2.77
CA GLY A 12 -1.15 -6.77 -2.10
C GLY A 12 -0.33 -7.78 -1.29
N THR A 13 -0.84 -9.01 -1.10
CA THR A 13 -0.11 -10.10 -0.41
C THR A 13 1.03 -10.68 -1.24
N GLY A 14 1.00 -10.51 -2.57
CA GLY A 14 2.07 -10.96 -3.45
C GLY A 14 3.39 -10.19 -3.26
N SER A 15 4.48 -10.74 -3.81
CA SER A 15 5.82 -10.13 -3.76
C SER A 15 5.85 -8.70 -4.29
N PHE A 16 5.09 -8.43 -5.36
CA PHE A 16 4.97 -7.10 -5.95
C PHE A 16 4.27 -6.11 -5.00
N GLY A 17 3.14 -6.51 -4.41
CA GLY A 17 2.37 -5.66 -3.48
C GLY A 17 3.21 -5.24 -2.27
N ASN A 18 3.96 -6.19 -1.71
CA ASN A 18 4.90 -5.93 -0.62
C ASN A 18 6.06 -5.00 -1.02
N ALA A 19 6.60 -5.14 -2.25
CA ALA A 19 7.66 -4.26 -2.75
C ALA A 19 7.16 -2.82 -2.95
N VAL A 20 5.92 -2.66 -3.41
CA VAL A 20 5.26 -1.35 -3.54
C VAL A 20 4.97 -0.76 -2.16
N LEU A 21 4.39 -1.52 -1.23
CA LEU A 21 4.12 -1.07 0.14
C LEU A 21 5.36 -0.45 0.80
N ARG A 22 6.51 -1.14 0.73
CA ARG A 22 7.77 -0.67 1.32
C ARG A 22 8.26 0.67 0.77
N ARG A 23 7.90 1.04 -0.48
CA ARG A 23 8.22 2.36 -1.05
C ARG A 23 7.43 3.48 -0.37
N PHE A 24 6.20 3.20 0.04
CA PHE A 24 5.27 4.17 0.61
C PHE A 24 5.34 4.27 2.14
N LEU A 25 6.05 3.35 2.81
CA LEU A 25 6.23 3.41 4.28
C LEU A 25 7.01 4.64 4.75
N ASN A 26 7.85 5.23 3.90
CA ASN A 26 8.67 6.40 4.23
C ASN A 26 8.16 7.69 3.57
N THR A 27 6.90 7.74 3.13
CA THR A 27 6.30 8.94 2.53
C THR A 27 5.31 9.60 3.46
N ASP A 28 4.80 10.77 3.07
CA ASP A 28 3.75 11.53 3.77
C ASP A 28 2.34 10.92 3.59
N ILE A 29 2.22 9.65 3.22
CA ILE A 29 0.92 9.05 2.92
C ILE A 29 0.12 8.78 4.21
N LYS A 30 -1.16 9.13 4.20
CA LYS A 30 -2.02 9.02 5.39
C LYS A 30 -2.42 7.58 5.67
N GLU A 31 -2.78 6.83 4.63
CA GLU A 31 -3.36 5.51 4.78
C GLU A 31 -3.05 4.63 3.57
N ILE A 32 -2.69 3.37 3.83
CA ILE A 32 -2.52 2.34 2.82
C ILE A 32 -3.47 1.19 3.16
N ARG A 33 -4.38 0.87 2.24
CA ARG A 33 -5.31 -0.25 2.34
C ARG A 33 -4.85 -1.36 1.44
N ILE A 34 -4.69 -2.56 1.98
CA ILE A 34 -4.39 -3.75 1.20
C ILE A 34 -5.66 -4.57 1.11
N PHE A 35 -6.08 -4.86 -0.12
CA PHE A 35 -7.18 -5.76 -0.41
C PHE A 35 -6.63 -7.00 -1.09
N SER A 36 -6.74 -8.15 -0.43
CA SER A 36 -6.37 -9.45 -1.00
C SER A 36 -7.45 -10.47 -0.73
N ARG A 37 -7.38 -11.60 -1.44
CA ARG A 37 -8.24 -12.77 -1.23
C ARG A 37 -7.58 -13.84 -0.36
N ASP A 38 -6.30 -13.68 -0.05
CA ASP A 38 -5.61 -14.53 0.92
C ASP A 38 -6.03 -14.10 2.33
N GLU A 39 -6.54 -15.05 3.12
CA GLU A 39 -6.85 -14.90 4.55
C GLU A 39 -5.60 -14.88 5.42
#